data_AF-A0A2A6NCM4-F1
#
_entry.id   AF-A0A2A6NCM4-F1
#
_cell.length_a   1.000
_cell.length_b   1.000
_cell.length_c   1.000
_cell.angle_alpha   90.00
_cell.angle_beta   90.00
_cell.angle_gamma   90.00
#
_symmetry.space_group_name_H-M   'P 1'
#
loop_
_entity.id
_entity.type
_entity.pdbx_description
1 polymer ?
#
loop_
_entity_poly.entity_id
_entity_poly.type
_entity_poly.pdbx_seq_one_letter_code
_entity_poly.pdbx_strand_id
1 'polypeptide(L)' 'MKERINRITLALSVLAALLASEGGAQGQSCKVCAEQRAACMKNYAGPACKTEYKMCLKACKK' A
#
# COMPACT_ATOMS: atom_id res chain seq x y z
N MET A 1 -32.31 1.78 -0.91
CA MET A 1 -31.40 0.66 -0.56
C MET A 1 -30.36 0.35 -1.64
N LYS A 2 -30.74 0.34 -2.93
CA LYS A 2 -29.85 0.04 -4.08
C LYS A 2 -28.60 0.94 -4.19
N GLU A 3 -28.72 2.22 -3.87
CA GLU A 3 -27.62 3.19 -3.93
C GLU A 3 -26.58 3.00 -2.81
N ARG A 4 -27.02 2.57 -1.63
CA ARG A 4 -26.12 2.27 -0.49
C ARG A 4 -25.29 1.03 -0.77
N ILE A 5 -25.89 -0.01 -1.37
CA ILE A 5 -25.17 -1.21 -1.81
C ILE A 5 -24.12 -0.84 -2.87
N ASN A 6 -24.45 0.01 -3.85
CA ASN A 6 -23.49 0.44 -4.87
C ASN A 6 -22.29 1.20 -4.27
N ARG A 7 -22.53 2.10 -3.29
CA ARG A 7 -21.46 2.82 -2.58
C ARG A 7 -20.59 1.88 -1.74
N ILE A 8 -21.19 0.88 -1.09
CA ILE A 8 -20.46 -0.15 -0.34
C ILE A 8 -19.62 -1.00 -1.30
N THR A 9 -20.17 -1.43 -2.44
CA THR A 9 -19.44 -2.17 -3.47
C THR A 9 -18.27 -1.36 -4.04
N LEU A 10 -18.48 -0.07 -4.34
CA LEU A 10 -17.42 0.83 -4.79
C LEU A 10 -16.32 0.99 -3.73
N ALA A 11 -16.70 1.17 -2.46
CA ALA A 11 -15.74 1.27 -1.36
C ALA A 11 -14.95 -0.02 -1.15
N LEU A 12 -15.61 -1.18 -1.23
CA LEU A 12 -14.96 -2.49 -1.15
C LEU A 12 -14.03 -2.74 -2.35
N SER A 13 -14.42 -2.33 -3.56
CA SER A 13 -13.57 -2.46 -4.75
C SER A 13 -12.33 -1.57 -4.68
N VAL A 14 -12.45 -0.35 -4.15
CA VAL A 14 -11.29 0.54 -3.92
C VAL A 14 -10.38 -0.03 -2.84
N LEU A 15 -10.94 -0.58 -1.76
CA LEU A 15 -10.16 -1.21 -0.69
C LEU A 15 -9.46 -2.49 -1.19
N ALA A 16 -10.15 -3.30 -2.00
CA ALA A 16 -9.59 -4.48 -2.64
C ALA A 16 -8.53 -4.13 -3.68
N ALA A 17 -8.66 -3.01 -4.40
CA ALA A 17 -7.62 -2.51 -5.30
C ALA A 17 -6.39 -1.98 -4.53
N LEU A 18 -6.59 -1.37 -3.36
CA LEU A 18 -5.51 -1.00 -2.45
C LEU A 18 -4.79 -2.26 -1.92
N LEU A 19 -5.54 -3.26 -1.47
CA LEU A 19 -5.00 -4.54 -0.98
C LEU A 19 -4.36 -5.37 -2.10
N ALA A 20 -4.87 -5.29 -3.33
CA ALA A 20 -4.25 -5.88 -4.51
C ALA A 20 -3.00 -5.11 -4.95
N SER A 21 -2.88 -3.83 -4.60
CA SER A 21 -1.62 -3.07 -4.73
C SER A 21 -0.59 -3.48 -3.66
N GLU A 22 -1.01 -4.18 -2.61
CA GLU A 22 -0.13 -4.87 -1.66
C GLU A 22 0.15 -6.33 -2.08
N GLY A 23 -0.61 -6.85 -3.05
CA GLY A 23 -0.45 -8.17 -3.68
C GLY A 23 0.36 -8.16 -5.00
N GLY A 24 0.92 -7.02 -5.38
CA GLY A 24 1.68 -6.86 -6.62
C GLY A 24 3.16 -7.18 -6.48
N ALA A 25 3.59 -8.21 -7.20
CA ALA A 25 4.98 -8.49 -7.59
C ALA A 25 5.91 -9.08 -6.52
N GLN A 26 5.71 -10.37 -6.25
CA GLN A 26 6.83 -11.31 -6.07
C GLN A 26 7.80 -11.14 -7.25
N GLY A 27 8.78 -10.24 -7.16
CA GLY A 27 9.83 -10.09 -8.17
C GLY A 27 10.27 -8.67 -8.56
N GLN A 28 9.59 -7.60 -8.15
CA GLN A 28 10.12 -6.24 -8.36
C GLN A 28 10.98 -5.82 -7.17
N SER A 29 12.30 -5.99 -7.36
CA SER A 29 13.42 -5.52 -6.53
C SER A 29 13.05 -4.43 -5.53
N CYS A 30 13.57 -4.52 -4.29
CA CYS A 30 13.36 -3.63 -3.13
C CYS A 30 13.37 -2.10 -3.39
N LYS A 31 13.71 -1.64 -4.60
CA LYS A 31 13.44 -0.30 -5.13
C LYS A 31 12.02 0.19 -4.84
N VAL A 32 10.99 -0.66 -4.93
CA VAL A 32 9.60 -0.27 -4.62
C VAL A 32 9.46 0.26 -3.17
N CYS A 33 10.24 -0.26 -2.22
CA CYS A 33 10.24 0.22 -0.85
C CYS A 33 10.77 1.65 -0.72
N ALA A 34 11.77 2.02 -1.53
CA ALA A 34 12.31 3.38 -1.54
C ALA A 34 11.30 4.37 -2.12
N GLU A 35 10.57 3.97 -3.17
CA GLU A 35 9.52 4.77 -3.79
C GLU A 35 8.33 4.96 -2.82
N GLN A 36 7.89 3.90 -2.15
CA GLN A 36 6.88 3.97 -1.09
C GLN A 36 7.31 4.86 0.08
N ARG A 37 8.56 4.77 0.52
CA ARG A 37 9.08 5.65 1.58
C ARG A 37 9.06 7.12 1.14
N ALA A 38 9.48 7.41 -0.09
CA ALA A 38 9.47 8.77 -0.62
C ALA A 38 8.04 9.33 -0.72
N ALA A 39 7.07 8.52 -1.17
CA ALA A 39 5.65 8.90 -1.21
C ALA A 39 5.07 9.11 0.21
N CYS A 40 5.41 8.24 1.15
CA CYS A 40 4.95 8.34 2.54
C CYS A 40 5.46 9.63 3.21
N MET A 41 6.72 10.00 2.99
CA MET A 41 7.31 11.23 3.54
C MET A 41 6.70 12.52 2.99
N LYS A 42 5.92 12.47 1.91
CA LYS A 42 5.17 13.64 1.43
C LYS A 42 3.94 13.96 2.29
N ASN A 43 3.41 13.01 3.05
CA ASN A 43 2.11 13.15 3.72
C ASN A 43 2.13 12.77 5.21
N TYR A 44 3.12 11.99 5.65
CA TYR A 44 3.17 11.43 7.01
C TYR A 44 4.50 11.74 7.70
N ALA A 45 4.48 11.69 9.03
CA ALA A 45 5.67 11.95 9.84
C ALA A 45 6.78 10.91 9.63
N GLY A 46 8.04 11.38 9.70
CA GLY A 46 9.29 10.60 9.66
C GLY A 46 9.22 9.18 10.26
N PRO A 47 8.79 9.06 11.53
CA PRO A 47 8.76 7.78 12.24
C PRO A 47 7.79 6.74 11.65
N ALA A 48 6.63 7.18 11.15
CA ALA A 48 5.63 6.28 10.58
C ALA A 48 6.18 5.61 9.30
N CYS A 49 6.73 6.42 8.39
CA CYS A 49 7.28 5.92 7.14
C CYS A 49 8.58 5.11 7.31
N LYS A 50 9.32 5.34 8.41
CA LYS A 50 10.49 4.51 8.76
C LYS A 50 10.08 3.09 9.11
N THR A 51 8.96 2.93 9.81
CA THR A 51 8.41 1.62 10.20
C THR A 51 7.92 0.86 8.98
N GLU A 52 7.12 1.51 8.13
CA GLU A 52 6.65 0.96 6.84
C GLU A 52 7.81 0.54 5.93
N TYR A 53 8.84 1.39 5.80
CA TYR A 53 10.00 1.09 4.97
C TYR A 53 10.76 -0.15 5.47
N LYS A 54 10.93 -0.31 6.78
CA LYS A 54 11.59 -1.49 7.36
C LYS A 54 10.80 -2.77 7.10
N MET A 55 9.47 -2.71 7.19
CA MET A 55 8.61 -3.85 6.91
C MET A 55 8.67 -4.24 5.43
N CYS A 56 8.58 -3.26 4.53
CA CYS A 56 8.74 -3.48 3.10
C CYS A 56 10.09 -4.11 2.76
N LEU A 57 11.20 -3.59 3.31
CA LEU A 57 12.54 -4.17 3.11
C LEU A 57 12.66 -5.62 3.60
N LYS A 58 11.94 -5.98 4.66
CA LYS A 58 11.93 -7.35 5.20
C LYS A 58 11.13 -8.29 4.31
N ALA A 59 10.07 -7.80 3.66
CA ALA A 59 9.24 -8.56 2.74
C ALA A 59 9.93 -8.78 1.39
N CYS A 60 10.60 -7.76 0.84
CA CYS A 60 11.24 -7.84 -0.48
C CYS A 60 12.59 -8.58 -0.51
N LYS A 61 13.21 -8.84 0.66
CA LYS A 61 14.46 -9.58 0.81
C LYS A 61 14.26 -11.08 1.09
N LYS A 62 13.00 -11.57 1.09
CA LYS A 62 12.67 -12.98 1.25
C LYS A 62 12.71 -13.72 -0.09
#